data_AF-F0P1J2-F1
#
_entry.id   AF-F0P1J2-F1
#
_cell.length_a   1.000
_cell.length_b   1.000
_cell.length_c   1.000
_cell.angle_alpha   90.00
_cell.angle_beta   90.00
_cell.angle_gamma   90.00
#
_symmetry.space_group_name_H-M   'P 1'
#
loop_
_entity.id
_entity.type
_entity.pdbx_description
1 polymer ?
#
loop_
_entity_poly.entity_id
_entity_poly.type
_entity_poly.pdbx_seq_one_letter_code
_entity_poly.pdbx_strand_id
1 'polypeptide(L)'
;MNCWKNGELTLSDLYGVREINVFDESEVEKFYQKIEHPTINLILDSIDFYELSKIETNELRKKDLTQPIQILYFEENKLSSFHANCYAKAKLNGFLDWNTNNRFDTFIPQSAINPANFEIEWNHYSKKIPKLNSDKKYKVLILWSLMLEKQSNEAINTVTQNLNKFNKQDSINLYLINIDKAFITAK
;
A
#
# COMPACT_ATOMS: atom_id res chain seq x y z
N MET A 1 12.56 -9.49 -15.08
CA MET A 1 12.26 -8.14 -14.56
C MET A 1 12.85 -8.06 -13.17
N ASN A 2 14.08 -7.53 -13.06
CA ASN A 2 14.85 -7.55 -11.81
C ASN A 2 14.42 -6.39 -10.94
N CYS A 3 13.85 -6.70 -9.77
CA CYS A 3 13.64 -5.69 -8.73
C CYS A 3 15.01 -5.28 -8.19
N TRP A 4 15.18 -3.96 -8.13
CA TRP A 4 16.33 -3.18 -7.66
C TRP A 4 17.23 -3.94 -6.67
N LYS A 5 18.47 -4.23 -7.10
CA LYS A 5 19.57 -4.62 -6.20
C LYS A 5 20.39 -3.38 -5.89
N ASN A 6 20.75 -3.25 -4.63
CA ASN A 6 21.50 -2.17 -4.00
C ASN A 6 22.77 -1.77 -4.77
N GLY A 7 23.06 -0.47 -4.76
CA GLY A 7 24.36 0.08 -5.10
C GLY A 7 24.35 1.61 -5.06
N GLU A 8 24.98 2.15 -4.00
CA GLU A 8 25.58 3.49 -3.90
C GLU A 8 24.63 4.70 -3.99
N LEU A 9 24.88 5.74 -3.18
CA LEU A 9 24.16 7.03 -3.15
C LEU A 9 24.06 7.68 -4.56
N THR A 10 23.11 7.22 -5.39
CA THR A 10 23.04 7.48 -6.83
C THR A 10 21.63 7.08 -7.33
N LEU A 11 20.95 7.93 -8.11
CA LEU A 11 19.58 7.74 -8.66
C LEU A 11 18.40 7.61 -7.66
N SER A 12 18.58 6.98 -6.49
CA SER A 12 17.55 6.80 -5.46
C SER A 12 16.91 8.14 -5.04
N ASP A 13 17.73 9.16 -4.79
CA ASP A 13 17.28 10.46 -4.29
C ASP A 13 16.52 11.25 -5.38
N LEU A 14 16.91 11.10 -6.65
CA LEU A 14 16.22 11.67 -7.81
C LEU A 14 14.80 11.10 -7.96
N TYR A 15 14.61 9.83 -7.62
CA TYR A 15 13.31 9.17 -7.60
C TYR A 15 12.59 9.30 -6.24
N GLY A 16 13.16 10.05 -5.30
CA GLY A 16 12.56 10.33 -4.00
C GLY A 16 12.57 9.15 -3.03
N VAL A 17 13.47 8.19 -3.21
CA VAL A 17 13.67 7.08 -2.28
C VAL A 17 14.48 7.57 -1.10
N ARG A 18 13.97 7.38 0.12
CA ARG A 18 14.60 7.80 1.38
C ARG A 18 15.01 6.59 2.20
N GLU A 19 16.21 6.59 2.76
CA GLU A 19 16.59 5.61 3.78
C GLU A 19 15.92 5.91 5.13
N ILE A 20 15.34 4.88 5.75
CA ILE A 20 14.76 4.97 7.10
C ILE A 20 15.75 4.33 8.08
N ASN A 21 16.53 5.15 8.76
CA ASN A 21 17.50 4.68 9.76
C ASN A 21 16.86 4.53 11.15
N VAL A 22 15.82 5.31 11.44
CA VAL A 22 15.06 5.32 12.70
C VAL A 22 13.60 5.62 12.37
N PHE A 23 12.67 5.01 13.10
CA PHE A 23 11.25 5.33 13.00
C PHE A 23 10.94 6.66 13.70
N ASP A 24 10.34 7.61 12.98
CA ASP A 24 9.89 8.90 13.51
C ASP A 24 8.36 9.04 13.34
N GLU A 25 7.64 8.87 14.44
CA GLU A 25 6.17 8.97 14.44
C GLU A 25 5.68 10.37 14.04
N SER A 26 6.45 11.43 14.32
CA SER A 26 6.05 12.80 13.99
C SER A 26 6.05 13.06 12.48
N GLU A 27 6.93 12.40 11.73
CA GLU A 27 6.92 12.47 10.26
C GLU A 27 5.73 11.72 9.67
N VAL A 28 5.37 10.57 10.27
CA VAL A 28 4.19 9.81 9.89
C VAL A 28 2.91 10.62 10.14
N GLU A 29 2.80 11.29 11.30
CA GLU A 29 1.69 12.19 11.61
C GLU A 29 1.60 13.38 10.63
N LYS A 30 2.74 14.03 10.31
CA LYS A 30 2.80 15.10 9.31
C LYS A 30 2.38 14.61 7.92
N PHE A 31 2.70 13.37 7.57
CA PHE A 31 2.22 12.78 6.32
C PHE A 31 0.70 12.64 6.30
N TYR A 32 0.11 12.12 7.38
CA TYR A 32 -1.34 11.99 7.51
C TYR A 32 -2.09 13.32 7.43
N GLN A 33 -1.51 14.42 7.91
CA GLN A 33 -2.09 15.76 7.81
C GLN A 33 -2.25 16.27 6.37
N LYS A 34 -1.54 15.67 5.40
CA LYS A 34 -1.66 16.01 3.96
C LYS A 34 -2.86 15.34 3.29
N ILE A 35 -3.52 14.40 3.98
CA ILE A 35 -4.57 13.55 3.41
C ILE A 35 -5.92 14.15 3.76
N GLU A 36 -6.64 14.60 2.74
CA GLU A 36 -7.93 15.29 2.91
C GLU A 36 -9.09 14.32 3.17
N HIS A 37 -8.99 13.06 2.72
CA HIS A 37 -10.03 12.07 2.88
C HIS A 37 -9.97 11.44 4.28
N PRO A 38 -11.12 11.22 4.97
CA PRO A 38 -11.15 10.50 6.23
C PRO A 38 -10.52 9.11 6.11
N THR A 39 -9.57 8.81 7.01
CA THR A 39 -8.82 7.54 7.01
C THR A 39 -8.69 6.99 8.42
N ILE A 40 -8.52 5.68 8.52
CA ILE A 40 -8.13 4.99 9.75
C ILE A 40 -6.63 4.72 9.65
N ASN A 41 -5.86 5.49 10.42
CA ASN A 41 -4.41 5.48 10.37
C ASN A 41 -3.82 4.51 11.38
N LEU A 42 -2.90 3.67 10.93
CA LEU A 42 -2.25 2.62 11.72
C LEU A 42 -0.76 2.61 11.44
N ILE A 43 0.01 2.14 12.42
CA ILE A 43 1.45 1.85 12.27
C ILE A 43 1.61 0.38 12.59
N LEU A 44 2.23 -0.36 11.67
CA LEU A 44 2.53 -1.77 11.84
C LEU A 44 4.00 -1.93 12.22
N ASP A 45 4.29 -2.80 13.18
CA ASP A 45 5.67 -3.16 13.49
C ASP A 45 6.24 -4.14 12.46
N SER A 46 7.56 -4.30 12.50
CA SER A 46 8.28 -5.15 11.56
C SER A 46 7.84 -6.61 11.65
N ILE A 47 7.64 -7.15 12.85
CA ILE A 47 7.28 -8.57 13.05
C ILE A 47 5.91 -8.83 12.44
N ASP A 48 4.92 -8.00 12.76
CA ASP A 48 3.57 -8.16 12.22
C ASP A 48 3.54 -8.01 10.69
N PHE A 49 4.31 -7.07 10.12
CA PHE A 49 4.44 -6.95 8.66
C PHE A 49 5.03 -8.22 8.03
N TYR A 50 6.10 -8.76 8.60
CA TYR A 50 6.71 -9.99 8.10
C TYR A 50 5.77 -11.19 8.26
N GLU A 51 5.00 -11.28 9.35
CA GLU A 51 3.99 -12.33 9.53
C GLU A 51 2.86 -12.22 8.48
N LEU A 52 2.41 -11.01 8.13
CA LEU A 52 1.42 -10.84 7.06
C LEU A 52 1.97 -11.30 5.70
N SER A 53 3.27 -11.10 5.43
CA SER A 53 3.87 -11.60 4.19
C SER A 53 3.83 -13.13 4.07
N LYS A 54 3.74 -13.85 5.20
CA LYS A 54 3.67 -15.33 5.26
C LYS A 54 2.28 -15.89 4.98
N ILE A 55 1.25 -15.05 4.82
CA ILE A 55 -0.06 -15.49 4.30
C ILE A 55 0.12 -16.22 2.98
N GLU A 56 1.09 -15.78 2.19
CA GLU A 56 1.42 -16.38 0.91
C GLU A 56 2.62 -17.33 1.01
N THR A 57 2.45 -18.53 0.46
CA THR A 57 3.49 -19.56 0.46
C THR A 57 4.33 -19.56 -0.81
N ASN A 58 3.83 -18.96 -1.89
CA ASN A 58 4.59 -18.78 -3.12
C ASN A 58 5.57 -17.60 -3.01
N GLU A 59 6.86 -17.87 -3.13
CA GLU A 59 7.91 -16.85 -2.97
C GLU A 59 7.80 -15.65 -3.92
N LEU A 60 7.27 -15.83 -5.15
CA LEU A 60 7.07 -14.71 -6.07
C LEU A 60 5.97 -13.77 -5.56
N ARG A 61 4.88 -14.32 -5.03
CA ARG A 61 3.75 -13.54 -4.51
C ARG A 61 4.04 -12.99 -3.11
N LYS A 62 4.84 -13.69 -2.30
CA LYS A 62 5.37 -13.16 -1.04
C LYS A 62 6.19 -11.90 -1.26
N LYS A 63 6.98 -11.84 -2.33
CA LYS A 63 7.71 -10.62 -2.73
C LYS A 63 6.77 -9.46 -3.06
N ASP A 64 5.57 -9.72 -3.56
CA ASP A 64 4.57 -8.67 -3.79
C ASP A 64 4.01 -8.14 -2.46
N LEU A 65 3.84 -9.03 -1.46
CA LEU A 65 3.39 -8.67 -0.11
C LEU A 65 4.47 -7.99 0.76
N THR A 66 5.72 -7.99 0.33
CA THR A 66 6.80 -7.23 0.98
C THR A 66 7.10 -5.91 0.29
N GLN A 67 6.28 -5.51 -0.69
CA GLN A 67 6.44 -4.22 -1.35
C GLN A 67 6.10 -3.06 -0.40
N PRO A 68 6.85 -1.94 -0.47
CA PRO A 68 6.68 -0.80 0.43
C PRO A 68 5.39 0.01 0.21
N ILE A 69 4.74 -0.17 -0.94
CA ILE A 69 3.42 0.40 -1.21
C ILE A 69 2.54 -0.69 -1.80
N GLN A 70 1.39 -0.94 -1.15
CA GLN A 70 0.39 -1.91 -1.59
C GLN A 70 -1.00 -1.29 -1.45
N ILE A 71 -1.89 -1.58 -2.39
CA ILE A 71 -3.29 -1.18 -2.38
C ILE A 71 -4.15 -2.43 -2.53
N LEU A 72 -4.94 -2.74 -1.52
CA LEU A 72 -5.79 -3.91 -1.47
C LEU A 72 -7.26 -3.48 -1.33
N TYR A 73 -8.08 -3.88 -2.28
CA TYR A 73 -9.54 -3.74 -2.20
C TYR A 73 -10.13 -5.09 -1.83
N PHE A 74 -10.95 -5.09 -0.79
CA PHE A 74 -11.72 -6.25 -0.36
C PHE A 74 -13.20 -6.02 -0.63
N GLU A 75 -13.85 -7.04 -1.16
CA GLU A 75 -15.31 -7.18 -1.13
C GLU A 75 -15.66 -8.31 -0.15
N GLU A 76 -16.40 -7.95 0.88
CA GLU A 76 -16.69 -8.77 2.05
C GLU A 76 -15.40 -9.23 2.74
N ASN A 77 -15.02 -10.48 2.54
CA ASN A 77 -13.78 -11.07 3.07
C ASN A 77 -12.76 -11.38 1.97
N LYS A 78 -13.10 -11.24 0.69
CA LYS A 78 -12.28 -11.67 -0.44
C LYS A 78 -11.49 -10.50 -1.02
N LEU A 79 -10.25 -10.75 -1.42
CA LEU A 79 -9.45 -9.80 -2.19
C LEU A 79 -10.03 -9.67 -3.60
N SER A 80 -10.50 -8.47 -3.95
CA SER A 80 -11.11 -8.17 -5.25
C SER A 80 -10.17 -7.37 -6.17
N SER A 81 -9.19 -6.67 -5.60
CA SER A 81 -8.17 -5.96 -6.38
C SER A 81 -6.88 -5.77 -5.59
N PHE A 82 -5.74 -5.91 -6.27
CA PHE A 82 -4.41 -5.79 -5.71
C PHE A 82 -3.49 -4.96 -6.61
N HIS A 83 -2.80 -4.02 -5.99
CA HIS A 83 -1.74 -3.24 -6.61
C HIS A 83 -0.56 -3.16 -5.67
N ALA A 84 0.64 -3.10 -6.25
CA ALA A 84 1.86 -2.79 -5.51
C ALA A 84 2.75 -1.90 -6.39
N ASN A 85 3.69 -1.16 -5.78
CA ASN A 85 4.55 -0.24 -6.53
C ASN A 85 5.34 -0.94 -7.66
N CYS A 86 5.67 -2.22 -7.53
CA CYS A 86 6.35 -2.99 -8.57
C CYS A 86 5.52 -3.20 -9.85
N TYR A 87 4.19 -3.02 -9.78
CA TYR A 87 3.25 -3.17 -10.89
C TYR A 87 2.73 -1.86 -11.46
N ALA A 88 3.14 -0.73 -10.89
CA ALA A 88 2.84 0.59 -11.39
C ALA A 88 3.91 1.03 -12.41
N LYS A 89 3.49 1.74 -13.46
CA LYS A 89 4.42 2.24 -14.48
C LYS A 89 5.12 3.49 -13.96
N ALA A 90 6.43 3.54 -14.03
CA ALA A 90 7.17 4.75 -13.69
C ALA A 90 6.88 5.90 -14.69
N LYS A 91 6.67 7.10 -14.17
CA LYS A 91 6.62 8.36 -14.93
C LYS A 91 8.00 8.99 -14.97
N LEU A 92 8.27 9.83 -15.97
CA LEU A 92 9.57 10.48 -16.17
C LEU A 92 10.01 11.37 -15.00
N ASN A 93 9.06 11.84 -14.18
CA ASN A 93 9.29 12.66 -13.00
C ASN A 93 9.41 11.85 -11.70
N GLY A 94 9.55 10.51 -11.80
CA GLY A 94 9.71 9.60 -10.67
C GLY A 94 8.43 9.22 -9.92
N PHE A 95 7.28 9.74 -10.35
CA PHE A 95 5.97 9.31 -9.88
C PHE A 95 5.57 7.95 -10.49
N LEU A 96 4.56 7.31 -9.91
CA LEU A 96 4.01 6.03 -10.38
C LEU A 96 2.63 6.24 -10.98
N ASP A 97 2.45 5.81 -12.23
CA ASP A 97 1.14 5.77 -12.87
C ASP A 97 0.33 4.58 -12.38
N TRP A 98 -0.32 4.75 -11.23
CA TRP A 98 -1.23 3.78 -10.64
C TRP A 98 -2.44 3.48 -11.54
N ASN A 99 -2.88 4.46 -12.34
CA ASN A 99 -3.98 4.32 -13.30
C ASN A 99 -3.51 3.89 -14.71
N THR A 100 -2.34 3.27 -14.83
CA THR A 100 -1.90 2.66 -16.10
C THR A 100 -2.98 1.71 -16.63
N ASN A 101 -3.30 1.80 -17.92
CA ASN A 101 -4.36 1.03 -18.58
C ASN A 101 -5.76 1.28 -17.98
N ASN A 102 -6.01 2.46 -17.42
CA ASN A 102 -7.30 2.87 -16.87
C ASN A 102 -7.79 1.96 -15.73
N ARG A 103 -6.88 1.37 -14.96
CA ARG A 103 -7.20 0.42 -13.88
C ARG A 103 -8.17 0.99 -12.84
N PHE A 104 -8.12 2.30 -12.57
CA PHE A 104 -8.95 2.99 -11.59
C PHE A 104 -10.18 3.69 -12.23
N ASP A 105 -10.57 3.32 -13.46
CA ASP A 105 -11.78 3.84 -14.13
C ASP A 105 -13.06 3.05 -13.81
N THR A 106 -13.01 2.12 -12.86
CA THR A 106 -14.17 1.44 -12.28
C THR A 106 -14.12 1.51 -10.75
N PHE A 107 -15.29 1.35 -10.12
CA PHE A 107 -15.35 1.08 -8.68
C PHE A 107 -15.07 -0.39 -8.42
N ILE A 108 -14.18 -0.65 -7.45
CA ILE A 108 -13.20 -1.74 -7.50
C ILE A 108 -12.33 -1.58 -8.76
N PRO A 109 -11.08 -1.12 -8.59
CA PRO A 109 -10.15 -1.00 -9.69
C PRO A 109 -9.87 -2.36 -10.33
N GLN A 110 -9.59 -2.37 -11.63
CA GLN A 110 -9.01 -3.53 -12.28
C GLN A 110 -7.64 -3.81 -11.66
N SER A 111 -7.51 -5.01 -11.11
CA SER A 111 -6.31 -5.44 -10.41
C SER A 111 -5.08 -5.44 -11.31
N ALA A 112 -3.91 -5.08 -10.75
CA ALA A 112 -2.65 -5.11 -11.49
C ALA A 112 -2.17 -6.54 -11.78
N ILE A 113 -2.57 -7.48 -10.92
CA ILE A 113 -2.35 -8.93 -11.00
C ILE A 113 -3.65 -9.64 -10.63
N ASN A 114 -3.92 -10.83 -11.15
CA ASN A 114 -5.15 -11.55 -10.84
C ASN A 114 -5.27 -11.83 -9.31
N PRO A 115 -6.26 -11.26 -8.59
CA PRO A 115 -6.45 -11.48 -7.15
C PRO A 115 -6.65 -12.95 -6.78
N ALA A 116 -7.21 -13.75 -7.69
CA ALA A 116 -7.41 -15.19 -7.47
C ALA A 116 -6.09 -15.98 -7.36
N ASN A 117 -4.96 -15.35 -7.70
CA ASN A 117 -3.64 -15.94 -7.49
C ASN A 117 -3.19 -15.86 -6.02
N PHE A 118 -3.85 -15.05 -5.19
CA PHE A 118 -3.52 -14.86 -3.79
C PHE A 118 -4.54 -15.55 -2.88
N GLU A 119 -4.06 -16.23 -1.85
CA GLU A 119 -4.91 -16.77 -0.78
C GLU A 119 -5.09 -15.72 0.32
N ILE A 120 -5.48 -14.51 -0.06
CA ILE A 120 -5.59 -13.37 0.84
C ILE A 120 -7.06 -13.04 1.12
N GLU A 121 -7.37 -12.98 2.41
CA GLU A 121 -8.67 -12.58 2.92
C GLU A 121 -8.53 -11.42 3.89
N TRP A 122 -9.59 -10.62 4.05
CA TRP A 122 -9.64 -9.54 5.04
C TRP A 122 -9.31 -10.04 6.44
N ASN A 123 -9.82 -11.22 6.78
CA ASN A 123 -9.60 -11.86 8.08
C ASN A 123 -8.15 -12.20 8.38
N HIS A 124 -7.28 -12.35 7.37
CA HIS A 124 -5.85 -12.52 7.63
C HIS A 124 -5.24 -11.25 8.25
N TYR A 125 -5.70 -10.08 7.81
CA TYR A 125 -5.27 -8.79 8.36
C TYR A 125 -5.98 -8.45 9.67
N SER A 126 -7.32 -8.58 9.72
CA SER A 126 -8.09 -8.14 10.89
C SER A 126 -7.87 -8.96 12.15
N LYS A 127 -7.50 -10.25 12.03
CA LYS A 127 -7.09 -11.07 13.18
C LYS A 127 -5.77 -10.62 13.80
N LYS A 128 -4.86 -10.10 12.98
CA LYS A 128 -3.54 -9.62 13.43
C LYS A 128 -3.59 -8.17 13.89
N ILE A 129 -4.44 -7.37 13.28
CA ILE A 129 -4.60 -5.94 13.55
C ILE A 129 -6.04 -5.69 13.98
N PRO A 130 -6.38 -5.81 15.29
CA PRO A 130 -7.76 -5.70 15.78
C PRO A 130 -8.47 -4.39 15.44
N LYS A 131 -7.70 -3.32 15.18
CA LYS A 131 -8.21 -2.02 14.72
C LYS A 131 -8.78 -2.06 13.29
N LEU A 132 -8.54 -3.13 12.53
CA LEU A 132 -9.19 -3.42 11.25
C LEU A 132 -10.55 -4.10 11.46
N ASN A 133 -11.41 -3.47 12.26
CA ASN A 133 -12.78 -3.89 12.43
C ASN A 133 -13.69 -3.10 11.45
N SER A 134 -14.28 -3.80 10.48
CA SER A 134 -15.21 -3.19 9.55
C SER A 134 -16.34 -4.16 9.21
N ASP A 135 -17.56 -3.70 9.40
CA ASP A 135 -18.79 -4.35 8.96
C ASP A 135 -19.16 -3.95 7.52
N LYS A 136 -18.45 -2.97 6.92
CA LYS A 136 -18.71 -2.50 5.57
C LYS A 136 -18.48 -3.63 4.56
N LYS A 137 -19.33 -3.68 3.53
CA LYS A 137 -19.17 -4.62 2.41
C LYS A 137 -17.82 -4.42 1.73
N TYR A 138 -17.42 -3.18 1.49
CA TYR A 138 -16.16 -2.86 0.84
C TYR A 138 -15.16 -2.29 1.85
N LYS A 139 -13.91 -2.77 1.81
CA LYS A 139 -12.79 -2.23 2.58
C LYS A 139 -11.62 -1.94 1.65
N VAL A 140 -10.87 -0.88 1.96
CA VAL A 140 -9.62 -0.58 1.25
C VAL A 140 -8.51 -0.46 2.27
N LEU A 141 -7.41 -1.16 2.01
CA LEU A 141 -6.21 -1.14 2.83
C LEU A 141 -5.05 -0.69 1.96
N ILE A 142 -4.37 0.36 2.38
CA ILE A 142 -3.14 0.84 1.76
C ILE A 142 -2.00 0.65 2.75
N LEU A 143 -1.06 -0.22 2.42
CA LEU A 143 0.23 -0.25 3.11
C LEU A 143 1.14 0.77 2.44
N TRP A 144 1.84 1.59 3.22
CA TRP A 144 2.65 2.70 2.69
C TRP A 144 3.87 2.99 3.56
N SER A 145 4.86 3.67 2.98
CA SER A 145 6.12 4.00 3.67
C SER A 145 6.68 5.37 3.28
N LEU A 146 7.29 6.06 4.24
CA LEU A 146 8.07 7.29 4.01
C LEU A 146 9.33 7.05 3.19
N MET A 147 9.79 5.80 3.05
CA MET A 147 10.86 5.43 2.13
C MET A 147 10.50 5.83 0.69
N LEU A 148 9.22 5.80 0.34
CA LEU A 148 8.67 6.21 -0.95
C LEU A 148 7.55 7.24 -0.74
N GLU A 149 7.82 8.30 0.04
CA GLU A 149 6.80 9.26 0.47
C GLU A 149 5.97 9.81 -0.70
N LYS A 150 6.64 10.23 -1.79
CA LYS A 150 5.98 10.81 -2.97
C LYS A 150 5.02 9.81 -3.62
N GLN A 151 5.48 8.58 -3.81
CA GLN A 151 4.71 7.52 -4.44
C GLN A 151 3.58 7.02 -3.53
N SER A 152 3.80 6.99 -2.21
CA SER A 152 2.78 6.67 -1.20
C SER A 152 1.65 7.70 -1.25
N ASN A 153 1.99 8.98 -1.29
CA ASN A 153 0.99 10.05 -1.40
C ASN A 153 0.19 9.93 -2.71
N GLU A 154 0.85 9.64 -3.84
CA GLU A 154 0.18 9.43 -5.12
C GLU A 154 -0.74 8.20 -5.13
N ALA A 155 -0.33 7.11 -4.49
CA ALA A 155 -1.14 5.90 -4.34
C ALA A 155 -2.43 6.22 -3.57
N ILE A 156 -2.30 6.91 -2.43
CA ILE A 156 -3.43 7.32 -1.59
C ILE A 156 -4.35 8.26 -2.38
N ASN A 157 -3.79 9.27 -3.05
CA ASN A 157 -4.57 10.20 -3.87
C ASN A 157 -5.31 9.51 -5.02
N THR A 158 -4.70 8.50 -5.65
CA THR A 158 -5.36 7.72 -6.70
C THR A 158 -6.58 6.98 -6.14
N VAL A 159 -6.44 6.36 -4.96
CA VAL A 159 -7.54 5.67 -4.29
C VAL A 159 -8.64 6.65 -3.87
N THR A 160 -8.30 7.76 -3.22
CA THR A 160 -9.30 8.75 -2.77
C THR A 160 -10.03 9.39 -3.94
N GLN A 161 -9.34 9.68 -5.05
CA GLN A 161 -9.96 10.14 -6.30
C GLN A 161 -10.91 9.10 -6.89
N ASN A 162 -10.55 7.81 -6.87
CA ASN A 162 -11.44 6.73 -7.31
C ASN A 162 -12.68 6.63 -6.41
N LEU A 163 -12.51 6.66 -5.09
CA LEU A 163 -13.63 6.67 -4.13
C LEU A 163 -14.56 7.87 -4.36
N ASN A 164 -13.98 9.04 -4.63
CA ASN A 164 -14.72 10.26 -4.95
C ASN A 164 -15.49 10.15 -6.26
N LYS A 165 -14.83 9.73 -7.34
CA LYS A 165 -15.41 9.56 -8.68
C LYS A 165 -16.64 8.65 -8.69
N PHE A 166 -16.67 7.64 -7.82
CA PHE A 166 -17.74 6.65 -7.75
C PHE A 166 -18.71 6.84 -6.57
N ASN A 167 -18.59 7.93 -5.81
CA ASN A 167 -19.42 8.25 -4.64
C ASN A 167 -19.40 7.14 -3.57
N LYS A 168 -18.20 6.74 -3.13
CA LYS A 168 -17.98 5.61 -2.21
C LYS A 168 -17.30 5.98 -0.89
N GLN A 169 -17.06 7.26 -0.66
CA GLN A 169 -16.35 7.80 0.51
C GLN A 169 -16.99 7.33 1.84
N ASP A 170 -18.32 7.39 1.94
CA ASP A 170 -19.05 7.04 3.17
C ASP A 170 -19.38 5.54 3.30
N SER A 171 -19.18 4.80 2.20
CA SER A 171 -19.51 3.37 2.10
C SER A 171 -18.31 2.46 2.37
N ILE A 172 -17.12 3.02 2.55
CA ILE A 172 -15.85 2.31 2.70
C ILE A 172 -15.10 2.83 3.92
N ASN A 173 -14.43 1.92 4.62
CA ASN A 173 -13.34 2.29 5.50
C ASN A 173 -12.02 2.25 4.71
N LEU A 174 -11.33 3.38 4.62
CA LEU A 174 -9.99 3.49 4.06
C LEU A 174 -8.96 3.40 5.18
N TYR A 175 -8.24 2.29 5.22
CA TYR A 175 -7.18 2.03 6.19
C TYR A 175 -5.83 2.38 5.59
N LEU A 176 -5.08 3.25 6.26
CA LEU A 176 -3.70 3.58 5.91
C LEU A 176 -2.78 2.97 6.96
N ILE A 177 -1.95 2.02 6.53
CA ILE A 177 -1.04 1.29 7.41
C ILE A 177 0.39 1.66 7.05
N ASN A 178 1.02 2.47 7.89
CA ASN A 178 2.43 2.77 7.77
C ASN A 178 3.26 1.52 8.14
N ILE A 179 4.23 1.18 7.29
CA ILE A 179 5.11 0.01 7.47
C ILE A 179 6.59 0.38 7.57
N ASP A 180 6.91 1.63 7.94
CA ASP A 180 8.29 2.12 7.99
C ASP A 180 9.18 1.29 8.91
N LYS A 181 8.62 0.78 10.02
CA LYS A 181 9.34 -0.09 10.96
C LYS A 181 9.91 -1.34 10.28
N ALA A 182 9.26 -1.85 9.24
CA ALA A 182 9.75 -3.03 8.51
C ALA A 182 10.99 -2.74 7.64
N PHE A 183 11.21 -1.48 7.27
CA PHE A 183 12.28 -1.05 6.36
C PHE A 183 13.41 -0.30 7.07
N ILE A 184 13.48 -0.36 8.40
CA ILE A 184 14.59 0.22 9.15
C ILE A 184 15.88 -0.54 8.78
N THR A 185 16.82 0.15 8.15
CA THR A 185 18.18 -0.37 7.94
C THR A 185 19.02 -0.03 9.17
N ALA A 186 19.32 -1.03 10.00
CA ALA A 186 20.31 -0.85 11.05
C ALA A 186 21.71 -0.71 10.43
N LYS A 187 22.45 0.33 10.82
CA LYS A 187 23.88 0.45 10.52
C LYS A 187 24.72 -0.34 11.51
#